data_AF-A0A6B3FJR0-F1
#
_entry.id   AF-A0A6B3FJR0-F1
#
_cell.length_a   1.000
_cell.length_b   1.000
_cell.length_c   1.000
_cell.angle_alpha   90.00
_cell.angle_beta   90.00
_cell.angle_gamma   90.00
#
_symmetry.space_group_name_H-M   'P 1'
#
loop_
_entity.id
_entity.type
_entity.pdbx_description
1 polymer ?
#
loop_
_entity_poly.entity_id
_entity_poly.type
_entity_poly.pdbx_seq_one_letter_code
_entity_poly.pdbx_strand_id
1 'polypeptide(L)'
;NTTALDADYWYRNLRQTVHFHTAIEQLTENGHTTYIETSAHPVLTYSIEETEGADTTTGTLRRNEGTLTRLLTSAAHLHTHGHTINWPIPPGNQATDLPTYPFQHQHYWPAPAVVRPVDAVSIGLGIAGHPLLGAAVELAGTGTHLFTGRLSLQSHPWLADHAVAGTVLLPGTGFLELALQAGHHVGCDTVEELTLEAPLVLPEKGGVRIQLGLGEADDSGRRELNLHSRAQDAGDDEPWTLHATGTLAPTEQSPSPDSDLAAWPPAGAEAITVTDAYDRLAALGVEYGPAFQGLRAAWRRGDEVFAEVALPGGESAEAADYGIHPALLDAALQPLGLGLLLAEPGEGMTRRPFAWSGVTL
;
A
#
# COMPACT_ATOMS: atom_id res chain seq x y z
N ASN A 1 69.04 19.87 21.99
CA ASN A 1 69.38 20.69 20.81
C ASN A 1 69.62 19.75 19.64
N THR A 2 68.59 19.48 18.83
CA THR A 2 68.59 18.62 17.63
C THR A 2 68.64 19.45 16.35
N THR A 3 69.05 20.72 16.45
CA THR A 3 69.11 21.68 15.34
C THR A 3 70.20 21.35 14.31
N ALA A 4 71.16 20.48 14.66
CA ALA A 4 72.16 19.94 13.74
C ALA A 4 72.26 18.41 13.91
N LEU A 5 72.23 17.68 12.79
CA LEU A 5 72.37 16.21 12.74
C LEU A 5 73.85 15.83 12.58
N ASP A 6 74.68 16.25 13.54
CA ASP A 6 76.13 16.05 13.52
C ASP A 6 76.58 14.67 14.06
N ALA A 7 77.89 14.41 14.01
CA ALA A 7 78.45 13.14 14.49
C ALA A 7 78.18 12.90 15.99
N ASP A 8 78.19 13.95 16.81
CA ASP A 8 77.92 13.88 18.25
C ASP A 8 76.45 13.53 18.54
N TYR A 9 75.51 14.00 17.72
CA TYR A 9 74.11 13.60 17.76
C TYR A 9 73.94 12.09 17.48
N TRP A 10 74.54 11.58 16.39
CA TRP A 10 74.45 10.16 16.06
C TRP A 10 75.12 9.26 17.10
N TYR A 11 76.26 9.69 17.67
CA TYR A 11 76.90 8.97 18.77
C TYR A 11 76.00 8.92 20.01
N ARG A 12 75.38 10.05 20.40
CA ARG A 12 74.41 10.09 21.51
C ARG A 12 73.19 9.21 21.25
N ASN A 13 72.66 9.18 20.04
CA ASN A 13 71.52 8.33 19.67
C ASN A 13 71.80 6.84 19.93
N LEU A 14 73.03 6.38 19.73
CA LEU A 14 73.44 5.00 20.02
C LEU A 14 73.76 4.77 21.51
N ARG A 15 74.17 5.81 22.24
CA ARG A 15 74.73 5.67 23.60
C ARG A 15 73.75 6.00 24.73
N GLN A 16 72.78 6.88 24.48
CA GLN A 16 71.83 7.40 25.46
C GLN A 16 70.45 6.75 25.33
N THR A 17 69.63 6.84 26.37
CA THR A 17 68.26 6.33 26.39
C THR A 17 67.39 7.05 25.35
N VAL A 18 66.61 6.29 24.58
CA VAL A 18 65.62 6.83 23.64
C VAL A 18 64.37 7.24 24.40
N HIS A 19 64.08 8.54 24.44
CA HIS A 19 62.89 9.10 25.09
C HIS A 19 61.67 9.05 24.18
N PHE A 20 61.26 7.85 23.75
CA PHE A 20 60.20 7.65 22.74
C PHE A 20 58.83 8.14 23.21
N HIS A 21 58.38 7.71 24.40
CA HIS A 21 57.06 8.07 24.94
C HIS A 21 56.92 9.60 25.10
N THR A 22 57.92 10.26 25.69
CA THR A 22 57.94 11.73 25.83
C THR A 22 57.84 12.44 24.48
N ALA A 23 58.41 11.88 23.41
CA ALA A 23 58.28 12.45 22.07
C ALA A 23 56.86 12.28 21.51
N ILE A 24 56.22 11.13 21.74
CA ILE A 24 54.82 10.90 21.31
C ILE A 24 53.87 11.82 22.08
N GLU A 25 53.97 11.90 23.41
CA GLU A 25 53.18 12.80 24.25
C GLU A 25 53.28 14.26 23.75
N GLN A 26 54.50 14.75 23.53
CA GLN A 26 54.71 16.10 23.00
C GLN A 26 54.09 16.30 21.61
N LEU A 27 54.15 15.30 20.74
CA LEU A 27 53.50 15.39 19.42
C LEU A 27 51.98 15.45 19.56
N THR A 28 51.40 14.64 20.45
CA THR A 28 49.97 14.63 20.72
C THR A 28 49.48 15.93 21.33
N GLU A 29 50.19 16.48 22.33
CA GLU A 29 49.91 17.78 22.94
C GLU A 29 49.94 18.93 21.92
N ASN A 30 50.78 18.80 20.88
CA ASN A 30 50.86 19.75 19.77
C ASN A 30 49.82 19.50 18.66
N GLY A 31 48.88 18.57 18.87
CA GLY A 31 47.75 18.29 17.97
C GLY A 31 48.05 17.28 16.85
N HIS A 32 49.17 16.56 16.92
CA HIS A 32 49.44 15.45 16.00
C HIS A 32 48.85 14.15 16.55
N THR A 33 47.77 13.66 15.96
CA THR A 33 47.04 12.47 16.45
C THR A 33 47.11 11.25 15.52
N THR A 34 47.77 11.39 14.36
CA THR A 34 47.95 10.32 13.37
C THR A 34 49.42 9.91 13.27
N TYR A 35 49.71 8.62 13.44
CA TYR A 35 51.07 8.09 13.44
C TYR A 35 51.27 6.99 12.40
N ILE A 36 52.36 7.10 11.64
CA ILE A 36 52.75 6.10 10.64
C ILE A 36 54.11 5.51 11.05
N GLU A 37 54.12 4.26 11.51
CA GLU A 37 55.36 3.55 11.80
C GLU A 37 56.01 3.07 10.49
N THR A 38 57.10 3.72 10.10
CA THR A 38 57.87 3.36 8.91
C THR A 38 58.89 2.26 9.27
N SER A 39 58.46 1.01 9.17
CA SER A 39 59.28 -0.14 9.55
C SER A 39 58.98 -1.38 8.69
N ALA A 40 59.86 -2.38 8.72
CA ALA A 40 59.63 -3.66 8.04
C ALA A 40 58.57 -4.53 8.77
N HIS A 41 58.22 -4.16 9.99
CA HIS A 41 57.20 -4.79 10.83
C HIS A 41 56.82 -3.85 11.97
N PRO A 42 55.53 -3.53 12.19
CA PRO A 42 55.12 -2.65 13.27
C PRO A 42 55.47 -3.27 14.63
N VAL A 43 56.29 -2.58 15.41
CA VAL A 43 56.63 -2.95 16.79
C VAL A 43 56.33 -1.84 17.78
N LEU A 44 56.07 -0.63 17.31
CA LEU A 44 55.82 0.56 18.12
C LEU A 44 54.35 0.98 18.10
N THR A 45 53.55 0.52 17.14
CA THR A 45 52.13 0.91 17.02
C THR A 45 51.34 0.73 18.31
N TYR A 46 51.53 -0.41 18.99
CA TYR A 46 50.89 -0.68 20.28
C TYR A 46 51.27 0.33 21.37
N SER A 47 52.56 0.66 21.50
CA SER A 47 53.04 1.64 22.48
C SER A 47 52.59 3.07 22.17
N ILE A 48 52.38 3.39 20.89
CA ILE A 48 51.79 4.67 20.48
C ILE A 48 50.30 4.71 20.86
N GLU A 49 49.56 3.62 20.61
CA GLU A 49 48.12 3.50 20.94
C GLU A 49 47.85 3.54 22.45
N GLU A 50 48.78 3.11 23.29
CA GLU A 50 48.70 3.25 24.76
C GLU A 50 48.90 4.71 25.24
N THR A 51 49.38 5.62 24.38
CA THR A 51 49.51 7.04 24.74
C THR A 51 48.19 7.76 24.46
N GLU A 52 47.63 8.43 25.46
CA GLU A 52 46.34 9.13 25.33
C GLU A 52 46.38 10.20 24.23
N GLY A 53 45.34 10.26 23.40
CA GLY A 53 45.18 11.26 22.33
C GLY A 53 45.72 10.84 20.95
N ALA A 54 46.21 9.61 20.79
CA ALA A 54 46.43 9.01 19.47
C ALA A 54 45.10 8.54 18.86
N ASP A 55 44.69 9.13 17.74
CA ASP A 55 43.42 8.81 17.06
C ASP A 55 43.59 7.67 16.04
N THR A 56 44.72 7.64 15.33
CA THR A 56 44.95 6.66 14.25
C THR A 56 46.42 6.31 14.15
N THR A 57 46.73 5.04 14.32
CA THR A 57 48.10 4.52 14.21
C THR A 57 48.15 3.42 13.16
N THR A 58 49.18 3.41 12.32
CA THR A 58 49.37 2.33 11.34
C THR A 58 50.83 2.10 11.03
N GLY A 59 51.22 0.86 10.71
CA GLY A 59 52.55 0.53 10.19
C GLY A 59 52.58 0.52 8.66
N THR A 60 53.77 0.65 8.06
CA THR A 60 53.92 0.60 6.60
C THR A 60 54.01 -0.82 6.04
N LEU A 61 54.83 -1.69 6.64
CA LEU A 61 55.04 -3.07 6.20
C LEU A 61 54.89 -4.04 7.37
N ARG A 62 54.65 -5.32 7.06
CA ARG A 62 54.59 -6.39 8.06
C ARG A 62 55.54 -7.52 7.67
N ARG A 63 56.15 -8.16 8.67
CA ARG A 63 57.03 -9.32 8.46
C ARG A 63 56.31 -10.37 7.63
N ASN A 64 56.99 -10.89 6.60
CA ASN A 64 56.46 -11.86 5.63
C ASN A 64 55.31 -11.34 4.73
N GLU A 65 55.02 -10.03 4.75
CA GLU A 65 53.99 -9.37 3.94
C GLU A 65 54.59 -8.13 3.21
N GLY A 66 55.83 -8.22 2.73
CA GLY A 66 56.55 -7.12 2.07
C GLY A 66 56.06 -6.79 0.65
N THR A 67 54.75 -6.80 0.42
CA THR A 67 54.13 -6.57 -0.90
C THR A 67 53.50 -5.18 -0.99
N LEU A 68 53.26 -4.72 -2.23
CA LEU A 68 52.51 -3.48 -2.47
C LEU A 68 51.10 -3.55 -1.86
N THR A 69 50.48 -4.73 -1.82
CA THR A 69 49.18 -4.95 -1.17
C THR A 69 49.20 -4.51 0.29
N ARG A 70 50.21 -4.90 1.07
CA ARG A 70 50.32 -4.52 2.49
C ARG A 70 50.44 -3.01 2.68
N LEU A 71 51.25 -2.36 1.84
CA LEU A 71 51.40 -0.90 1.85
C LEU A 71 50.07 -0.20 1.50
N LEU A 72 49.37 -0.66 0.46
CA LEU A 72 48.07 -0.13 0.06
C LEU A 72 46.98 -0.40 1.11
N THR A 73 47.03 -1.52 1.83
CA THR A 73 46.14 -1.78 2.97
C THR A 73 46.39 -0.79 4.11
N SER A 74 47.64 -0.45 4.41
CA SER A 74 47.95 0.58 5.41
C SER A 74 47.51 1.98 4.95
N ALA A 75 47.63 2.30 3.66
CA ALA A 75 47.05 3.52 3.09
C ALA A 75 45.52 3.52 3.15
N ALA A 76 44.87 2.38 2.90
CA ALA A 76 43.42 2.22 3.02
C ALA A 76 42.94 2.42 4.45
N HIS A 77 43.70 1.94 5.43
CA HIS A 77 43.43 2.19 6.85
C HIS A 77 43.37 3.69 7.14
N LEU A 78 44.36 4.46 6.70
CA LEU A 78 44.35 5.92 6.83
C LEU A 78 43.14 6.56 6.11
N HIS A 79 42.81 6.08 4.92
CA HIS A 79 41.65 6.58 4.17
C HIS A 79 40.33 6.37 4.91
N THR A 80 40.10 5.18 5.47
CA THR A 80 38.91 4.86 6.26
C THR A 80 38.82 5.62 7.58
N HIS A 81 39.93 6.21 8.03
CA HIS A 81 40.01 7.08 9.23
C HIS A 81 40.04 8.57 8.86
N GLY A 82 39.59 8.94 7.64
CA GLY A 82 39.37 10.34 7.25
C GLY A 82 40.57 11.04 6.61
N HIS A 83 41.68 10.34 6.37
CA HIS A 83 42.82 10.93 5.67
C HIS A 83 42.69 10.84 4.15
N THR A 84 42.96 11.94 3.46
CA THR A 84 43.01 11.94 1.99
C THR A 84 44.28 11.26 1.51
N ILE A 85 44.13 10.20 0.73
CA ILE A 85 45.24 9.47 0.10
C ILE A 85 45.25 9.78 -1.39
N ASN A 86 46.43 10.15 -1.91
CA ASN A 86 46.66 10.22 -3.35
C ASN A 86 46.97 8.81 -3.87
N TRP A 87 45.95 8.10 -4.34
CA TRP A 87 46.06 6.73 -4.80
C TRP A 87 46.87 6.64 -6.10
N PRO A 88 47.94 5.83 -6.16
CA PRO A 88 48.66 5.62 -7.41
C PRO A 88 47.78 4.85 -8.39
N ILE A 89 47.55 5.40 -9.58
CA ILE A 89 46.89 4.69 -10.68
C ILE A 89 47.98 4.00 -11.52
N PRO A 90 48.01 2.65 -11.57
CA PRO A 90 48.97 1.94 -12.40
C PRO A 90 48.83 2.33 -13.88
N PRO A 91 49.93 2.45 -14.63
CA PRO A 91 49.88 2.71 -16.07
C PRO A 91 49.02 1.66 -16.80
N GLY A 92 48.10 2.10 -17.66
CA GLY A 92 47.22 1.22 -18.41
C GLY A 92 45.82 1.01 -17.79
N ASN A 93 45.58 1.50 -16.58
CA ASN A 93 44.25 1.46 -15.95
C ASN A 93 43.47 2.75 -16.22
N GLN A 94 42.17 2.63 -16.49
CA GLN A 94 41.24 3.76 -16.62
C GLN A 94 40.27 3.79 -15.43
N ALA A 95 39.88 5.00 -14.98
CA ALA A 95 38.82 5.15 -14.01
C ALA A 95 37.49 4.65 -14.60
N THR A 96 36.77 3.81 -13.88
CA THR A 96 35.45 3.29 -14.27
C THR A 96 34.42 3.76 -13.25
N ASP A 97 33.27 4.21 -13.73
CA ASP A 97 32.17 4.59 -12.85
C ASP A 97 31.67 3.37 -12.07
N LEU A 98 31.54 3.53 -10.76
CA LEU A 98 30.95 2.54 -9.87
C LEU A 98 29.47 2.88 -9.62
N PRO A 99 28.65 1.89 -9.23
CA PRO A 99 27.29 2.16 -8.75
C PRO A 99 27.31 3.29 -7.71
N THR A 100 26.33 4.19 -7.83
CA THR A 100 26.19 5.32 -6.93
C THR A 100 25.78 4.87 -5.52
N TYR A 101 25.79 5.81 -4.57
CA TYR A 101 25.46 5.55 -3.18
C TYR A 101 24.11 4.80 -3.04
N PRO A 102 24.06 3.66 -2.33
CA PRO A 102 22.82 2.95 -2.09
C PRO A 102 22.00 3.72 -1.04
N PHE A 103 21.11 4.60 -1.49
CA PHE A 103 20.24 5.35 -0.59
C PHE A 103 19.40 4.41 0.29
N GLN A 104 19.27 4.73 1.58
CA GLN A 104 18.32 4.06 2.46
C GLN A 104 16.92 4.58 2.15
N HIS A 105 16.19 3.88 1.28
CA HIS A 105 14.87 4.30 0.84
C HIS A 105 13.87 4.18 2.01
N GLN A 106 13.36 5.33 2.47
CA GLN A 106 12.23 5.42 3.39
C GLN A 106 11.15 6.29 2.75
N HIS A 107 9.90 5.91 2.96
CA HIS A 107 8.75 6.61 2.40
C HIS A 107 8.42 7.84 3.26
N TYR A 108 8.74 9.04 2.74
CA TYR A 108 8.50 10.32 3.43
C TYR A 108 7.45 11.20 2.76
N TRP A 109 6.70 10.67 1.78
CA TRP A 109 5.59 11.41 1.19
C TRP A 109 4.45 11.50 2.21
N PRO A 110 3.85 12.69 2.43
CA PRO A 110 2.65 12.81 3.25
C PRO A 110 1.60 11.88 2.68
N ALA A 111 1.02 11.00 3.52
CA ALA A 111 -0.19 10.30 3.13
C ALA A 111 -1.20 11.38 2.71
N PRO A 112 -1.86 11.25 1.53
CA PRO A 112 -2.92 12.17 1.18
C PRO A 112 -3.87 12.20 2.37
N ALA A 113 -4.07 13.39 2.94
CA ALA A 113 -5.02 13.55 4.02
C ALA A 113 -6.33 12.96 3.49
N VAL A 114 -6.83 11.90 4.15
CA VAL A 114 -8.23 11.51 4.02
C VAL A 114 -8.96 12.83 4.16
N VAL A 115 -9.54 13.31 3.06
CA VAL A 115 -10.30 14.55 3.05
C VAL A 115 -11.44 14.25 4.00
N ARG A 116 -11.27 14.61 5.27
CA ARG A 116 -12.36 14.60 6.23
C ARG A 116 -13.44 15.41 5.53
N PRO A 117 -14.64 14.83 5.31
CA PRO A 117 -15.69 15.56 4.65
C PRO A 117 -15.80 16.92 5.35
N VAL A 118 -16.03 17.98 4.58
CA VAL A 118 -16.56 19.23 5.15
C VAL A 118 -17.62 18.78 6.15
N ASP A 119 -17.46 19.15 7.42
CA ASP A 119 -18.32 18.67 8.48
C ASP A 119 -19.77 18.97 8.06
N ALA A 120 -20.49 17.94 7.60
CA ALA A 120 -21.80 18.10 7.00
C ALA A 120 -22.74 18.83 7.98
N VAL A 121 -22.52 18.59 9.28
CA VAL A 121 -23.19 19.24 10.39
C VAL A 121 -22.94 20.74 10.41
N SER A 122 -21.71 21.18 10.12
CA SER A 122 -21.35 22.61 10.11
C SER A 122 -22.10 23.44 9.06
N ILE A 123 -22.61 22.79 8.01
CA ILE A 123 -23.45 23.41 6.97
C ILE A 123 -24.93 22.99 7.07
N GLY A 124 -25.33 22.37 8.18
CA GLY A 124 -26.72 22.02 8.49
C GLY A 124 -27.24 20.74 7.82
N LEU A 125 -26.35 19.88 7.31
CA LEU A 125 -26.71 18.59 6.72
C LEU A 125 -26.49 17.44 7.71
N GLY A 126 -27.24 16.35 7.56
CA GLY A 126 -27.03 15.12 8.31
C GLY A 126 -25.78 14.37 7.83
N ILE A 127 -25.21 13.54 8.69
CA ILE A 127 -24.10 12.64 8.35
C ILE A 127 -24.70 11.27 7.96
N ALA A 128 -24.32 10.75 6.79
CA ALA A 128 -24.76 9.43 6.34
C ALA A 128 -24.00 8.27 7.02
N GLY A 129 -22.83 8.55 7.62
CA GLY A 129 -22.09 7.63 8.45
C GLY A 129 -21.45 6.47 7.69
N HIS A 130 -21.09 6.67 6.43
CA HIS A 130 -20.60 5.61 5.55
C HIS A 130 -19.44 6.07 4.66
N PRO A 131 -18.42 5.24 4.37
CA PRO A 131 -17.23 5.68 3.63
C PRO A 131 -17.51 6.21 2.20
N LEU A 132 -18.60 5.77 1.57
CA LEU A 132 -19.00 6.22 0.23
C LEU A 132 -20.07 7.33 0.23
N LEU A 133 -20.70 7.61 1.37
CA LEU A 133 -21.75 8.63 1.52
C LEU A 133 -21.37 9.64 2.60
N GLY A 134 -21.20 10.91 2.21
CA GLY A 134 -20.77 11.97 3.11
C GLY A 134 -21.90 12.65 3.86
N ALA A 135 -23.03 12.89 3.20
CA ALA A 135 -24.15 13.63 3.77
C ALA A 135 -25.51 12.99 3.45
N ALA A 136 -26.46 13.19 4.35
CA ALA A 136 -27.86 12.78 4.23
C ALA A 136 -28.77 14.00 4.45
N VAL A 137 -29.78 14.15 3.59
CA VAL A 137 -30.71 15.28 3.59
C VAL A 137 -32.13 14.75 3.51
N GLU A 138 -32.96 15.10 4.49
CA GLU A 138 -34.41 14.91 4.40
C GLU A 138 -35.02 16.17 3.77
N LEU A 139 -35.80 16.01 2.70
CA LEU A 139 -36.52 17.11 2.07
C LEU A 139 -37.80 17.39 2.87
N ALA A 140 -37.78 18.51 3.60
CA ALA A 140 -38.87 18.91 4.49
C ALA A 140 -40.24 18.86 3.81
N GLY A 141 -41.18 18.15 4.43
CA GLY A 141 -42.58 18.07 3.97
C GLY A 141 -42.84 17.14 2.78
N THR A 142 -41.84 16.35 2.35
CA THR A 142 -41.98 15.42 1.21
C THR A 142 -41.74 13.95 1.58
N GLY A 143 -41.13 13.67 2.73
CA GLY A 143 -40.68 12.31 3.08
C GLY A 143 -39.59 11.75 2.17
N THR A 144 -39.02 12.56 1.26
CA THR A 144 -37.92 12.18 0.36
C THR A 144 -36.58 12.36 1.07
N HIS A 145 -35.64 11.45 0.84
CA HIS A 145 -34.28 11.55 1.34
C HIS A 145 -33.27 11.61 0.18
N LEU A 146 -32.22 12.39 0.35
CA LEU A 146 -31.11 12.51 -0.60
C LEU A 146 -29.80 12.28 0.15
N PHE A 147 -29.04 11.29 -0.32
CA PHE A 147 -27.69 11.01 0.14
C PHE A 147 -26.69 11.46 -0.92
N THR A 148 -25.57 12.03 -0.49
CA THR A 148 -24.54 12.52 -1.40
C THR A 148 -23.17 12.01 -1.01
N GLY A 149 -22.33 11.76 -2.01
CA GLY A 149 -21.00 11.22 -1.82
C GLY A 149 -20.05 11.65 -2.93
N ARG A 150 -18.77 11.34 -2.75
CA ARG A 150 -17.73 11.56 -3.75
C ARG A 150 -16.86 10.32 -3.85
N LEU A 151 -16.79 9.75 -5.04
CA LEU A 151 -15.97 8.56 -5.31
C LEU A 151 -14.72 8.99 -6.08
N SER A 152 -13.56 8.55 -5.62
CA SER A 152 -12.27 8.84 -6.25
C SER A 152 -11.26 7.75 -5.88
N LEU A 153 -10.38 7.40 -6.82
CA LEU A 153 -9.28 6.46 -6.58
C LEU A 153 -8.26 7.00 -5.56
N GLN A 154 -8.29 8.31 -5.27
CA GLN A 154 -7.42 8.93 -4.28
C GLN A 154 -7.94 8.73 -2.85
N SER A 155 -9.26 8.76 -2.67
CA SER A 155 -9.91 8.55 -1.36
C SER A 155 -10.29 7.09 -1.12
N HIS A 156 -10.49 6.31 -2.18
CA HIS A 156 -10.90 4.91 -2.12
C HIS A 156 -10.01 4.09 -3.07
N PRO A 157 -8.72 3.87 -2.74
CA PRO A 157 -7.76 3.24 -3.65
C PRO A 157 -8.16 1.84 -4.10
N TRP A 158 -8.86 1.10 -3.25
CA TRP A 158 -9.38 -0.25 -3.53
C TRP A 158 -10.29 -0.29 -4.76
N LEU A 159 -10.97 0.81 -5.11
CA LEU A 159 -11.80 0.86 -6.32
C LEU A 159 -10.99 0.67 -7.60
N ALA A 160 -9.69 1.03 -7.60
CA ALA A 160 -8.82 0.86 -8.77
C ALA A 160 -8.63 -0.62 -9.15
N ASP A 161 -8.85 -1.53 -8.21
CA ASP A 161 -8.69 -2.97 -8.37
C ASP A 161 -9.94 -3.63 -8.97
N HIS A 162 -10.94 -2.86 -9.42
CA HIS A 162 -12.08 -3.35 -10.17
C HIS A 162 -12.14 -2.69 -11.55
N ALA A 163 -11.36 -3.23 -12.48
CA ALA A 163 -11.28 -2.75 -13.85
C ALA A 163 -11.85 -3.77 -14.84
N VAL A 164 -12.48 -3.28 -15.91
CA VAL A 164 -12.84 -4.11 -17.06
C VAL A 164 -12.40 -3.46 -18.35
N ALA A 165 -11.62 -4.20 -19.14
CA ALA A 165 -10.94 -3.73 -20.34
C ALA A 165 -10.20 -2.41 -20.09
N GLY A 166 -9.40 -2.37 -19.02
CA GLY A 166 -8.67 -1.18 -18.56
C GLY A 166 -9.53 -0.02 -18.01
N THR A 167 -10.86 -0.15 -17.93
CA THR A 167 -11.74 0.89 -17.39
C THR A 167 -12.14 0.57 -15.95
N VAL A 168 -11.81 1.46 -15.01
CA VAL A 168 -12.21 1.30 -13.60
C VAL A 168 -13.70 1.62 -13.43
N LEU A 169 -14.43 0.67 -12.86
CA LEU A 169 -15.88 0.76 -12.66
C LEU A 169 -16.22 0.56 -11.18
N LEU A 170 -17.22 1.28 -10.68
CA LEU A 170 -17.84 0.89 -9.40
C LEU A 170 -18.41 -0.53 -9.55
N PRO A 171 -18.03 -1.50 -8.70
CA PRO A 171 -18.60 -2.84 -8.76
C PRO A 171 -20.11 -2.82 -8.51
N GLY A 172 -20.83 -3.79 -9.05
CA GLY A 172 -22.26 -3.97 -8.79
C GLY A 172 -22.59 -4.04 -7.29
N THR A 173 -21.69 -4.64 -6.51
CA THR A 173 -21.78 -4.73 -5.05
C THR A 173 -21.63 -3.39 -4.34
N GLY A 174 -20.97 -2.42 -4.96
CA GLY A 174 -20.89 -1.05 -4.46
C GLY A 174 -22.23 -0.32 -4.55
N PHE A 175 -23.01 -0.56 -5.62
CA PHE A 175 -24.38 -0.05 -5.73
C PHE A 175 -25.29 -0.67 -4.66
N LEU A 176 -25.16 -1.98 -4.45
CA LEU A 176 -25.94 -2.70 -3.46
C LEU A 176 -25.65 -2.23 -2.02
N GLU A 177 -24.36 -2.05 -1.68
CA GLU A 177 -23.95 -1.50 -0.39
C GLU A 177 -24.51 -0.07 -0.16
N LEU A 178 -24.46 0.78 -1.18
CA LEU A 178 -25.06 2.13 -1.10
C LEU A 178 -26.58 2.06 -0.86
N ALA A 179 -27.27 1.13 -1.51
CA ALA A 179 -28.71 0.92 -1.34
C ALA A 179 -29.06 0.42 0.06
N LEU A 180 -28.32 -0.56 0.58
CA LEU A 180 -28.49 -1.10 1.93
C LEU A 180 -28.25 -0.03 3.00
N GLN A 181 -27.18 0.76 2.86
CA GLN A 181 -26.89 1.85 3.80
C GLN A 181 -27.97 2.94 3.79
N ALA A 182 -28.43 3.34 2.60
CA ALA A 182 -29.51 4.33 2.49
C ALA A 182 -30.82 3.81 3.07
N GLY A 183 -31.13 2.53 2.84
CA GLY A 183 -32.27 1.83 3.41
C GLY A 183 -32.23 1.78 4.93
N HIS A 184 -31.09 1.38 5.49
CA HIS A 184 -30.87 1.33 6.94
C HIS A 184 -31.12 2.69 7.61
N HIS A 185 -30.67 3.77 6.97
CA HIS A 185 -30.87 5.13 7.47
C HIS A 185 -32.35 5.53 7.61
N VAL A 186 -33.25 4.92 6.84
CA VAL A 186 -34.70 5.21 6.85
C VAL A 186 -35.55 4.03 7.36
N GLY A 187 -34.92 2.99 7.92
CA GLY A 187 -35.61 1.79 8.44
C GLY A 187 -36.17 0.85 7.36
N CYS A 188 -35.60 0.87 6.15
CA CYS A 188 -35.91 -0.03 5.05
C CYS A 188 -34.71 -0.94 4.76
N ASP A 189 -34.43 -1.92 5.62
CA ASP A 189 -33.21 -2.73 5.53
C ASP A 189 -33.27 -3.86 4.47
N THR A 190 -34.34 -3.93 3.67
CA THR A 190 -34.48 -4.90 2.58
C THR A 190 -34.41 -4.22 1.22
N VAL A 191 -33.50 -4.67 0.36
CA VAL A 191 -33.48 -4.33 -1.07
C VAL A 191 -34.39 -5.31 -1.80
N GLU A 192 -35.60 -4.88 -2.13
CA GLU A 192 -36.56 -5.68 -2.91
C GLU A 192 -36.05 -5.96 -4.31
N GLU A 193 -35.61 -4.89 -4.95
CA GLU A 193 -35.12 -4.90 -6.32
C GLU A 193 -34.08 -3.78 -6.46
N LEU A 194 -32.98 -4.07 -7.15
CA LEU A 194 -32.00 -3.08 -7.58
C LEU A 194 -31.53 -3.44 -8.98
N THR A 195 -31.81 -2.57 -9.94
CA THR A 195 -31.44 -2.74 -11.35
C THR A 195 -30.34 -1.75 -11.72
N LEU A 196 -29.28 -2.25 -12.38
CA LEU A 196 -28.17 -1.43 -12.84
C LEU A 196 -28.39 -1.00 -14.30
N GLU A 197 -28.64 0.29 -14.49
CA GLU A 197 -28.98 0.91 -15.78
C GLU A 197 -27.75 1.24 -16.62
N ALA A 198 -26.70 1.75 -15.96
CA ALA A 198 -25.46 2.17 -16.63
C ALA A 198 -24.25 2.02 -15.71
N PRO A 199 -23.08 1.61 -16.25
CA PRO A 199 -21.85 1.53 -15.46
C PRO A 199 -21.43 2.91 -14.96
N LEU A 200 -20.94 2.98 -13.72
CA LEU A 200 -20.32 4.19 -13.16
C LEU A 200 -18.80 4.07 -13.30
N VAL A 201 -18.23 4.90 -14.19
CA VAL A 201 -16.80 4.93 -14.49
C VAL A 201 -16.08 5.87 -13.52
N LEU A 202 -14.96 5.43 -12.96
CA LEU A 202 -14.12 6.23 -12.09
C LEU A 202 -12.91 6.76 -12.85
N PRO A 203 -12.70 8.09 -12.92
CA PRO A 203 -11.55 8.65 -13.63
C PRO A 203 -10.24 8.42 -12.85
N GLU A 204 -9.14 8.27 -13.57
CA GLU A 204 -7.79 8.13 -12.98
C GLU A 204 -7.41 9.33 -12.09
N LYS A 205 -7.94 10.52 -12.39
CA LYS A 205 -7.72 11.76 -11.64
C LYS A 205 -9.03 12.45 -11.35
N GLY A 206 -9.12 13.05 -10.16
CA GLY A 206 -10.35 13.67 -9.69
C GLY A 206 -11.32 12.64 -9.13
N GLY A 207 -12.61 12.84 -9.33
CA GLY A 207 -13.63 11.94 -8.84
C GLY A 207 -14.99 12.21 -9.48
N VAL A 208 -15.99 11.47 -9.03
CA VAL A 208 -17.40 11.67 -9.39
C VAL A 208 -18.20 12.00 -8.14
N ARG A 209 -19.17 12.89 -8.30
CA ARG A 209 -20.21 13.11 -7.29
C ARG A 209 -21.31 12.08 -7.51
N ILE A 210 -21.82 11.53 -6.43
CA ILE A 210 -22.98 10.63 -6.47
C ILE A 210 -24.14 11.25 -5.69
N GLN A 211 -25.35 10.94 -6.14
CA GLN A 211 -26.61 11.27 -5.47
C GLN A 211 -27.48 10.03 -5.44
N LEU A 212 -27.86 9.60 -4.24
CA LEU A 212 -28.81 8.53 -4.03
C LEU A 212 -30.10 9.14 -3.46
N GLY A 213 -31.17 9.11 -4.25
CA GLY A 213 -32.48 9.58 -3.84
C GLY A 213 -33.37 8.43 -3.39
N LEU A 214 -34.07 8.61 -2.27
CA LEU A 214 -35.17 7.76 -1.84
C LEU A 214 -36.47 8.56 -1.90
N GLY A 215 -37.46 8.05 -2.62
CA GLY A 215 -38.79 8.64 -2.70
C GLY A 215 -39.56 8.60 -1.37
N GLU A 216 -40.74 9.21 -1.38
CA GLU A 216 -41.72 9.08 -0.29
C GLU A 216 -42.06 7.60 -0.05
N ALA A 217 -42.34 7.25 1.20
CA ALA A 217 -42.82 5.91 1.52
C ALA A 217 -44.25 5.73 1.00
N ASP A 218 -44.52 4.62 0.31
CA ASP A 218 -45.87 4.23 -0.04
C ASP A 218 -46.67 3.70 1.17
N ASP A 219 -47.92 3.30 0.96
CA ASP A 219 -48.80 2.75 2.01
C ASP A 219 -48.23 1.49 2.71
N SER A 220 -47.28 0.81 2.08
CA SER A 220 -46.58 -0.37 2.63
C SER A 220 -45.21 -0.04 3.23
N GLY A 221 -44.83 1.24 3.25
CA GLY A 221 -43.52 1.70 3.75
C GLY A 221 -42.38 1.56 2.74
N ARG A 222 -42.67 1.16 1.49
CA ARG A 222 -41.64 0.98 0.46
C ARG A 222 -41.22 2.30 -0.13
N ARG A 223 -39.97 2.37 -0.58
CA ARG A 223 -39.39 3.58 -1.15
C ARG A 223 -38.68 3.26 -2.46
N GLU A 224 -38.96 4.03 -3.49
CA GLU A 224 -38.22 4.00 -4.74
C GLU A 224 -36.81 4.58 -4.52
N LEU A 225 -35.80 3.93 -5.08
CA LEU A 225 -34.40 4.32 -5.04
C LEU A 225 -33.93 4.71 -6.44
N ASN A 226 -33.15 5.79 -6.53
CA ASN A 226 -32.37 6.10 -7.72
C ASN A 226 -30.94 6.51 -7.33
N LEU A 227 -29.94 6.04 -8.08
CA LEU A 227 -28.55 6.47 -7.93
C LEU A 227 -28.07 7.13 -9.20
N HIS A 228 -27.61 8.37 -9.05
CA HIS A 228 -27.07 9.19 -10.11
C HIS A 228 -25.61 9.54 -9.85
N SER A 229 -24.86 9.82 -10.92
CA SER A 229 -23.54 10.42 -10.80
C SER A 229 -23.28 11.50 -11.85
N ARG A 230 -22.29 12.35 -11.55
CA ARG A 230 -21.73 13.34 -12.47
C ARG A 230 -20.27 13.58 -12.13
N ALA A 231 -19.46 14.02 -13.09
CA ALA A 231 -18.06 14.38 -12.81
C ALA A 231 -17.98 15.45 -11.71
N GLN A 232 -16.93 15.39 -10.89
CA GLN A 232 -16.76 16.30 -9.75
C GLN A 232 -16.63 17.77 -10.19
N ASP A 233 -15.97 18.02 -11.30
CA ASP A 233 -15.70 19.33 -11.89
C ASP A 233 -16.75 19.76 -12.93
N ALA A 234 -17.73 18.91 -13.22
CA ALA A 234 -18.84 19.24 -14.11
C ALA A 234 -19.60 20.50 -13.65
N GLY A 235 -19.83 21.42 -14.58
CA GLY A 235 -20.61 22.64 -14.35
C GLY A 235 -22.05 22.34 -13.91
N ASP A 236 -22.71 23.29 -13.25
CA ASP A 236 -24.03 23.06 -12.64
C ASP A 236 -25.10 22.58 -13.63
N ASP A 237 -25.01 23.02 -14.88
CA ASP A 237 -25.94 22.68 -15.97
C ASP A 237 -25.68 21.30 -16.62
N GLU A 238 -24.58 20.62 -16.29
CA GLU A 238 -24.31 19.29 -16.87
C GLU A 238 -25.29 18.25 -16.31
N PRO A 239 -25.85 17.36 -17.17
CA PRO A 239 -26.83 16.38 -16.73
C PRO A 239 -26.21 15.33 -15.82
N TRP A 240 -27.03 14.81 -14.90
CA TRP A 240 -26.71 13.63 -14.12
C TRP A 240 -26.95 12.37 -14.95
N THR A 241 -26.10 11.35 -14.76
CA THR A 241 -26.30 10.02 -15.35
C THR A 241 -26.97 9.13 -14.32
N LEU A 242 -28.09 8.50 -14.67
CA LEU A 242 -28.74 7.47 -13.86
C LEU A 242 -27.98 6.15 -14.01
N HIS A 243 -27.59 5.55 -12.89
CA HIS A 243 -26.83 4.30 -12.87
C HIS A 243 -27.60 3.13 -12.28
N ALA A 244 -28.49 3.37 -11.32
CA ALA A 244 -29.29 2.32 -10.72
C ALA A 244 -30.66 2.84 -10.28
N THR A 245 -31.65 1.96 -10.38
CA THR A 245 -33.02 2.15 -9.88
C THR A 245 -33.38 0.97 -8.99
N GLY A 246 -34.32 1.13 -8.06
CA GLY A 246 -34.70 0.03 -7.20
C GLY A 246 -35.85 0.35 -6.27
N THR A 247 -36.20 -0.63 -5.45
CA THR A 247 -37.20 -0.50 -4.38
C THR A 247 -36.60 -1.02 -3.09
N LEU A 248 -36.75 -0.24 -2.02
CA LEU A 248 -36.41 -0.63 -0.66
C LEU A 248 -37.70 -0.88 0.13
N ALA A 249 -37.67 -1.86 1.02
CA ALA A 249 -38.80 -2.23 1.85
C ALA A 249 -38.40 -2.32 3.34
N PRO A 250 -39.33 -2.07 4.26
CA PRO A 250 -39.15 -2.39 5.67
C PRO A 250 -38.88 -3.89 5.86
N THR A 251 -38.07 -4.22 6.87
CA THR A 251 -37.77 -5.62 7.21
C THR A 251 -39.00 -6.29 7.82
N GLU A 252 -39.66 -7.19 7.10
CA GLU A 252 -40.84 -7.92 7.61
C GLU A 252 -40.47 -9.10 8.51
N GLN A 253 -39.31 -9.75 8.28
CA GLN A 253 -38.77 -10.85 9.09
C GLN A 253 -37.31 -11.14 8.70
N SER A 254 -36.40 -11.16 9.67
CA SER A 254 -35.04 -11.65 9.44
C SER A 254 -35.10 -13.15 9.10
N PRO A 255 -34.54 -13.59 7.96
CA PRO A 255 -34.46 -15.00 7.65
C PRO A 255 -33.68 -15.73 8.75
N SER A 256 -34.12 -16.94 9.11
CA SER A 256 -33.35 -17.79 10.02
C SER A 256 -32.00 -18.11 9.38
N PRO A 257 -30.87 -18.05 10.13
CA PRO A 257 -29.57 -18.36 9.58
C PRO A 257 -29.57 -19.75 8.97
N ASP A 258 -29.07 -19.85 7.73
CA ASP A 258 -29.10 -21.09 6.98
C ASP A 258 -28.22 -22.14 7.67
N SER A 259 -28.85 -23.24 8.11
CA SER A 259 -28.16 -24.32 8.82
C SER A 259 -27.06 -24.97 7.97
N ASP A 260 -27.14 -24.84 6.64
CA ASP A 260 -26.19 -25.43 5.71
C ASP A 260 -24.80 -24.78 5.73
N LEU A 261 -24.66 -23.56 6.25
CA LEU A 261 -23.36 -22.89 6.43
C LEU A 261 -22.64 -23.27 7.74
N ALA A 262 -23.27 -24.05 8.62
CA ALA A 262 -22.67 -24.45 9.90
C ALA A 262 -21.59 -25.54 9.76
N ALA A 263 -21.62 -26.33 8.67
CA ALA A 263 -20.63 -27.36 8.37
C ALA A 263 -19.80 -26.97 7.13
N TRP A 264 -18.48 -26.87 7.28
CA TRP A 264 -17.59 -26.38 6.22
C TRP A 264 -16.41 -27.34 5.93
N PRO A 265 -16.13 -27.68 4.66
CA PRO A 265 -16.96 -27.38 3.48
C PRO A 265 -18.31 -28.13 3.54
N PRO A 266 -19.34 -27.66 2.82
CA PRO A 266 -20.68 -28.26 2.87
C PRO A 266 -20.66 -29.73 2.47
N ALA A 267 -21.43 -30.55 3.19
CA ALA A 267 -21.49 -31.99 2.94
C ALA A 267 -22.01 -32.27 1.52
N GLY A 268 -21.29 -33.14 0.80
CA GLY A 268 -21.62 -33.51 -0.58
C GLY A 268 -21.20 -32.48 -1.64
N ALA A 269 -20.46 -31.43 -1.28
CA ALA A 269 -19.92 -30.46 -2.23
C ALA A 269 -18.54 -30.90 -2.75
N GLU A 270 -18.32 -30.75 -4.05
CA GLU A 270 -17.05 -31.05 -4.73
C GLU A 270 -16.21 -29.78 -4.87
N ALA A 271 -14.91 -29.87 -4.58
CA ALA A 271 -14.01 -28.73 -4.68
C ALA A 271 -13.77 -28.28 -6.13
N ILE A 272 -13.76 -26.97 -6.35
CA ILE A 272 -13.50 -26.33 -7.63
C ILE A 272 -12.08 -25.75 -7.58
N THR A 273 -11.31 -25.96 -8.66
CA THR A 273 -9.97 -25.36 -8.76
C THR A 273 -10.12 -23.86 -9.09
N VAL A 274 -9.55 -23.00 -8.24
CA VAL A 274 -9.61 -21.53 -8.37
C VAL A 274 -8.23 -20.89 -8.52
N THR A 275 -7.15 -21.67 -8.63
CA THR A 275 -5.77 -21.17 -8.64
C THR A 275 -5.45 -20.26 -9.83
N ASP A 276 -6.06 -20.52 -10.99
CA ASP A 276 -5.92 -19.74 -12.22
C ASP A 276 -7.15 -18.86 -12.51
N ALA A 277 -8.05 -18.71 -11.54
CA ALA A 277 -9.33 -18.02 -11.73
C ALA A 277 -9.14 -16.57 -12.20
N TYR A 278 -8.23 -15.83 -11.56
CA TYR A 278 -7.98 -14.43 -11.89
C TYR A 278 -7.27 -14.25 -13.23
N ASP A 279 -6.35 -15.15 -13.59
CA ASP A 279 -5.73 -15.15 -14.93
C ASP A 279 -6.76 -15.39 -16.03
N ARG A 280 -7.71 -16.32 -15.78
CA ARG A 280 -8.82 -16.59 -16.70
C ARG A 280 -9.78 -15.41 -16.83
N LEU A 281 -10.09 -14.73 -15.73
CA LEU A 281 -10.92 -13.52 -15.74
C LEU A 281 -10.24 -12.36 -16.46
N ALA A 282 -8.93 -12.16 -16.24
CA ALA A 282 -8.13 -11.15 -16.92
C ALA A 282 -8.09 -11.40 -18.44
N ALA A 283 -8.01 -12.67 -18.87
CA ALA A 283 -8.09 -13.04 -20.29
C ALA A 283 -9.47 -12.71 -20.94
N LEU A 284 -10.52 -12.60 -20.12
CA LEU A 284 -11.87 -12.14 -20.53
C LEU A 284 -12.04 -10.61 -20.36
N GLY A 285 -10.96 -9.90 -20.04
CA GLY A 285 -10.93 -8.46 -19.82
C GLY A 285 -11.39 -8.02 -18.44
N VAL A 286 -11.66 -8.93 -17.50
CA VAL A 286 -12.01 -8.57 -16.11
C VAL A 286 -10.74 -8.58 -15.27
N GLU A 287 -10.25 -7.38 -14.97
CA GLU A 287 -8.98 -7.13 -14.31
C GLU A 287 -9.23 -6.84 -12.84
N TYR A 288 -9.22 -7.88 -12.02
CA TYR A 288 -9.26 -7.75 -10.56
C TYR A 288 -7.85 -7.51 -10.02
N GLY A 289 -7.65 -6.39 -9.34
CA GLY A 289 -6.45 -6.10 -8.57
C GLY A 289 -6.52 -6.69 -7.15
N PRO A 290 -5.47 -6.47 -6.32
CA PRO A 290 -5.32 -7.11 -5.01
C PRO A 290 -6.54 -7.04 -4.09
N ALA A 291 -7.28 -5.93 -4.02
CA ALA A 291 -8.44 -5.78 -3.16
C ALA A 291 -9.60 -6.74 -3.50
N PHE A 292 -9.79 -7.02 -4.80
CA PHE A 292 -10.87 -7.87 -5.29
C PHE A 292 -10.46 -9.34 -5.46
N GLN A 293 -9.18 -9.67 -5.23
CA GLN A 293 -8.70 -11.05 -5.28
C GLN A 293 -8.94 -11.82 -3.97
N GLY A 294 -10.19 -11.81 -3.50
CA GLY A 294 -10.60 -12.36 -2.21
C GLY A 294 -11.01 -13.84 -2.21
N LEU A 295 -11.16 -14.48 -3.37
CA LEU A 295 -11.60 -15.88 -3.49
C LEU A 295 -10.51 -16.85 -3.05
N ARG A 296 -10.77 -17.60 -1.98
CA ARG A 296 -9.82 -18.57 -1.39
C ARG A 296 -10.08 -19.98 -1.88
N ALA A 297 -11.35 -20.38 -1.90
CA ALA A 297 -11.78 -21.70 -2.34
C ALA A 297 -13.24 -21.64 -2.78
N ALA A 298 -13.64 -22.59 -3.62
CA ALA A 298 -15.02 -22.75 -4.03
C ALA A 298 -15.40 -24.23 -4.12
N TRP A 299 -16.67 -24.54 -3.89
CA TRP A 299 -17.23 -25.88 -3.98
C TRP A 299 -18.56 -25.85 -4.73
N ARG A 300 -18.91 -26.95 -5.38
CA ARG A 300 -20.19 -27.12 -6.09
C ARG A 300 -20.96 -28.30 -5.52
N ARG A 301 -22.26 -28.11 -5.31
CA ARG A 301 -23.21 -29.19 -4.97
C ARG A 301 -24.44 -29.05 -5.86
N GLY A 302 -24.53 -29.84 -6.91
CA GLY A 302 -25.59 -29.68 -7.92
C GLY A 302 -25.55 -28.29 -8.57
N ASP A 303 -26.57 -27.48 -8.32
CA ASP A 303 -26.70 -26.10 -8.79
C ASP A 303 -26.38 -25.05 -7.70
N GLU A 304 -25.77 -25.47 -6.59
CA GLU A 304 -25.30 -24.58 -5.54
C GLU A 304 -23.79 -24.38 -5.67
N VAL A 305 -23.35 -23.14 -5.44
CA VAL A 305 -21.93 -22.79 -5.37
C VAL A 305 -21.65 -22.18 -4.01
N PHE A 306 -20.65 -22.71 -3.34
CA PHE A 306 -20.15 -22.22 -2.06
C PHE A 306 -18.78 -21.61 -2.27
N ALA A 307 -18.51 -20.50 -1.61
CA ALA A 307 -17.24 -19.79 -1.74
C ALA A 307 -16.69 -19.46 -0.35
N GLU A 308 -15.39 -19.69 -0.17
CA GLU A 308 -14.64 -19.12 0.94
C GLU A 308 -13.95 -17.86 0.43
N VAL A 309 -14.24 -16.73 1.05
CA VAL A 309 -13.75 -15.42 0.62
C VAL A 309 -13.20 -14.65 1.81
N ALA A 310 -12.20 -13.82 1.57
CA ALA A 310 -11.63 -12.95 2.59
C ALA A 310 -11.10 -11.66 1.95
N LEU A 311 -11.28 -10.52 2.63
CA LEU A 311 -10.65 -9.26 2.24
C LEU A 311 -9.12 -9.38 2.33
N PRO A 312 -8.38 -9.16 1.23
CA PRO A 312 -6.93 -9.15 1.25
C PRO A 312 -6.39 -8.00 2.12
N GLY A 313 -5.25 -8.23 2.81
CA GLY A 313 -4.80 -7.40 3.93
C GLY A 313 -4.47 -5.95 3.56
N GLY A 314 -5.17 -5.00 4.21
CA GLY A 314 -4.99 -3.54 4.07
C GLY A 314 -6.27 -2.77 4.39
N GLU A 315 -7.42 -3.35 4.04
CA GLU A 315 -8.75 -2.70 4.12
C GLU A 315 -9.55 -3.08 5.38
N SER A 316 -9.03 -4.00 6.21
CA SER A 316 -9.77 -4.57 7.34
C SER A 316 -10.21 -3.57 8.41
N ALA A 317 -9.55 -2.42 8.53
CA ALA A 317 -9.91 -1.40 9.52
C ALA A 317 -11.11 -0.55 9.07
N GLU A 318 -11.19 -0.22 7.79
CA GLU A 318 -12.32 0.54 7.20
C GLU A 318 -13.51 -0.37 6.86
N ALA A 319 -13.26 -1.67 6.66
CA ALA A 319 -14.32 -2.66 6.38
C ALA A 319 -15.44 -2.70 7.43
N ALA A 320 -15.17 -2.30 8.68
CA ALA A 320 -16.17 -2.26 9.75
C ALA A 320 -17.18 -1.10 9.60
N ASP A 321 -16.89 -0.10 8.76
CA ASP A 321 -17.77 1.03 8.49
C ASP A 321 -18.76 0.74 7.34
N TYR A 322 -18.66 -0.45 6.73
CA TYR A 322 -19.56 -0.96 5.71
C TYR A 322 -20.52 -2.00 6.32
N GLY A 323 -21.73 -2.13 5.75
CA GLY A 323 -22.59 -3.28 6.04
C GLY A 323 -21.93 -4.58 5.57
N ILE A 324 -21.50 -4.60 4.31
CA ILE A 324 -20.53 -5.57 3.80
C ILE A 324 -19.59 -4.88 2.81
N HIS A 325 -18.27 -5.04 2.99
CA HIS A 325 -17.33 -4.37 2.10
C HIS A 325 -17.55 -4.82 0.64
N PRO A 326 -17.70 -3.90 -0.33
CA PRO A 326 -18.06 -4.27 -1.70
C PRO A 326 -17.10 -5.26 -2.37
N ALA A 327 -15.80 -5.18 -2.09
CA ALA A 327 -14.83 -6.14 -2.62
C ALA A 327 -14.99 -7.56 -2.03
N LEU A 328 -15.44 -7.68 -0.76
CA LEU A 328 -15.72 -8.97 -0.13
C LEU A 328 -16.96 -9.62 -0.76
N LEU A 329 -18.03 -8.83 -0.91
CA LEU A 329 -19.25 -9.30 -1.53
C LEU A 329 -19.01 -9.66 -3.01
N ASP A 330 -18.18 -8.89 -3.73
CA ASP A 330 -17.85 -9.20 -5.11
C ASP A 330 -17.08 -10.53 -5.20
N ALA A 331 -16.12 -10.75 -4.31
CA ALA A 331 -15.41 -12.02 -4.21
C ALA A 331 -16.34 -13.23 -4.02
N ALA A 332 -17.45 -13.07 -3.27
CA ALA A 332 -18.44 -14.12 -3.08
C ALA A 332 -19.21 -14.46 -4.37
N LEU A 333 -19.27 -13.54 -5.32
CA LEU A 333 -20.02 -13.66 -6.59
C LEU A 333 -19.13 -14.04 -7.77
N GLN A 334 -17.82 -13.84 -7.66
CA GLN A 334 -16.84 -14.23 -8.69
C GLN A 334 -16.99 -15.68 -9.18
N PRO A 335 -17.29 -16.68 -8.32
CA PRO A 335 -17.57 -18.04 -8.79
C PRO A 335 -18.71 -18.12 -9.80
N LEU A 336 -19.75 -17.26 -9.69
CA LEU A 336 -20.85 -17.20 -10.66
C LEU A 336 -20.34 -16.76 -12.05
N GLY A 337 -19.43 -15.79 -12.08
CA GLY A 337 -18.83 -15.22 -13.29
C GLY A 337 -17.82 -16.14 -13.98
N LEU A 338 -17.24 -17.11 -13.26
CA LEU A 338 -16.33 -18.14 -13.80
C LEU A 338 -17.05 -19.25 -14.61
N GLY A 339 -18.36 -19.10 -14.88
CA GLY A 339 -19.16 -20.08 -15.61
C GLY A 339 -19.55 -21.30 -14.78
N LEU A 340 -19.42 -21.25 -13.44
CA LEU A 340 -19.67 -22.40 -12.57
C LEU A 340 -21.16 -22.74 -12.40
N LEU A 341 -22.08 -21.85 -12.83
CA LEU A 341 -23.54 -22.05 -12.71
C LEU A 341 -24.33 -21.99 -14.02
N LEU A 342 -23.74 -21.50 -15.10
CA LEU A 342 -24.47 -21.32 -16.36
C LEU A 342 -23.60 -21.82 -17.53
N ALA A 343 -24.22 -22.62 -18.40
CA ALA A 343 -23.57 -23.30 -19.52
C ALA A 343 -22.67 -22.38 -20.39
N GLU A 344 -21.60 -22.99 -20.90
CA GLU A 344 -20.55 -22.43 -21.77
C GLU A 344 -20.98 -21.17 -22.56
N PRO A 345 -20.27 -20.04 -22.40
CA PRO A 345 -20.50 -18.87 -23.22
C PRO A 345 -20.22 -19.19 -24.69
N GLY A 346 -21.13 -18.81 -25.58
CA GLY A 346 -20.71 -18.46 -26.94
C GLY A 346 -19.73 -17.28 -26.86
N GLU A 347 -18.59 -17.42 -27.54
CA GLU A 347 -17.49 -16.46 -27.73
C GLU A 347 -17.68 -15.06 -27.08
N GLY A 348 -16.97 -14.81 -25.97
CA GLY A 348 -16.57 -13.44 -25.56
C GLY A 348 -17.52 -12.62 -24.68
N MET A 349 -18.59 -13.19 -24.10
CA MET A 349 -19.50 -12.45 -23.21
C MET A 349 -19.18 -12.62 -21.72
N THR A 350 -18.60 -11.60 -21.11
CA THR A 350 -18.50 -11.45 -19.65
C THR A 350 -19.88 -11.11 -19.06
N ARG A 351 -20.41 -11.95 -18.17
CA ARG A 351 -21.69 -11.71 -17.47
C ARG A 351 -21.46 -10.93 -16.18
N ARG A 352 -22.38 -10.02 -15.86
CA ARG A 352 -22.32 -9.17 -14.65
C ARG A 352 -23.67 -9.15 -13.94
N PRO A 353 -23.70 -8.91 -12.61
CA PRO A 353 -24.94 -8.64 -11.92
C PRO A 353 -25.66 -7.47 -12.60
N PHE A 354 -26.85 -7.72 -13.12
CA PHE A 354 -27.70 -6.72 -13.76
C PHE A 354 -28.84 -6.29 -12.83
N ALA A 355 -29.33 -7.23 -12.02
CA ALA A 355 -30.37 -6.99 -11.04
C ALA A 355 -30.10 -7.79 -9.75
N TRP A 356 -30.54 -7.25 -8.63
CA TRP A 356 -30.56 -7.89 -7.31
C TRP A 356 -31.98 -7.95 -6.80
N SER A 357 -32.32 -8.99 -6.04
CA SER A 357 -33.67 -9.13 -5.49
C SER A 357 -33.64 -9.74 -4.10
N GLY A 358 -34.40 -9.15 -3.17
CA GLY A 358 -34.59 -9.70 -1.82
C GLY A 358 -33.30 -9.77 -0.99
N VAL A 359 -32.45 -8.75 -1.08
CA VAL A 359 -31.18 -8.71 -0.33
C VAL A 359 -31.37 -8.07 1.03
N THR A 360 -30.84 -8.72 2.07
CA THR A 360 -30.77 -8.26 3.46
C THR A 360 -29.39 -8.60 4.03
N LEU A 361 -28.91 -7.84 5.02
CA LEU A 361 -27.67 -8.13 5.74
C LEU A 361 -27.92 -8.66 7.16
#